data_AF-A0A1G6EQC2-F1
#
_entry.id   AF-A0A1G6EQC2-F1
#
_cell.length_a   1.000
_cell.length_b   1.000
_cell.length_c   1.000
_cell.angle_alpha   90.00
_cell.angle_beta   90.00
_cell.angle_gamma   90.00
#
_symmetry.space_group_name_H-M   'P 1'
#
loop_
_entity.id
_entity.type
_entity.pdbx_description
1 polymer ?
#
loop_
_entity_poly.entity_id
_entity_poly.type
_entity_poly.pdbx_seq_one_letter_code
_entity_poly.pdbx_strand_id
1 'polypeptide(L)'
;MPKKNSSRPKAAPELSPRQRLLKAALDGDSTPAQAEAEASRLGVSPLLDRPDSDAFDPMREDRWTLPMTIAWIVWRAPEMVRENWHAYVIGCTRWRGVFRNGTCIGFEPGPLPTPTWSLLALHEDYPRERSRATPWRPRSPDEAREELWKALEHGDVEADAIDLDTGKRVAVTATAWKSLELYSELDMDIVREDPLSRSGYHDIRLPMRQVTDAWPVRVLSEVLPSPMTPDGPGYMPLSAAAQWIATKGAAVDVGLNPEAWDEAYRQLTDRIASAEVACTGISKRGQRERLEPALLGGIRICHLFGSEEIDNADSEELYLWASPYVDEEHWRAGFSDDLRQRRQTVWTKVMVNKPDIANWWPFGHEKEIEPGPLRTGAPGAPSTMSYILAEHEIRCERGVADKSVGVEAGHLEAWFHEKHPSWPCSKKKTIENCIRERHRRYSGDPRK
;
A
#
# COMPACT_ATOMS: atom_id res chain seq x y z
N MET A 1 19.15 -38.86 67.72
CA MET A 1 18.22 -38.15 66.83
C MET A 1 19.00 -37.61 65.64
N PRO A 2 18.72 -38.06 64.39
CA PRO A 2 19.43 -37.59 63.21
C PRO A 2 18.99 -36.15 62.89
N LYS A 3 19.97 -35.26 62.72
CA LYS A 3 19.75 -33.86 62.31
C LYS A 3 19.15 -33.87 60.90
N LYS A 4 17.88 -33.45 60.77
CA LYS A 4 17.27 -33.17 59.46
C LYS A 4 18.05 -32.01 58.83
N ASN A 5 18.91 -32.32 57.86
CA ASN A 5 19.48 -31.32 56.96
C ASN A 5 18.32 -30.71 56.17
N SER A 6 17.82 -29.57 56.66
CA SER A 6 16.91 -28.70 55.92
C SER A 6 17.69 -28.11 54.75
N SER A 7 17.71 -28.83 53.63
CA SER A 7 18.20 -28.31 52.36
C SER A 7 17.24 -27.20 51.94
N ARG A 8 17.64 -25.95 52.20
CA ARG A 8 16.94 -24.77 51.70
C ARG A 8 16.73 -24.93 50.19
N PRO A 9 15.50 -24.80 49.67
CA PRO A 9 15.26 -24.91 48.24
C PRO A 9 16.10 -23.85 47.53
N LYS A 10 16.92 -24.30 46.57
CA LYS A 10 17.73 -23.43 45.71
C LYS A 10 16.77 -22.50 44.97
N ALA A 11 16.96 -21.19 45.09
CA ALA A 11 16.12 -20.20 44.40
C ALA A 11 16.14 -20.48 42.89
N ALA A 12 14.97 -20.39 42.24
CA ALA A 12 14.87 -20.57 40.81
C ALA A 12 15.74 -19.51 40.08
N PRO A 13 16.43 -19.88 38.98
CA PRO A 13 17.22 -18.93 38.22
C PRO A 13 16.33 -17.80 37.68
N GLU A 14 16.84 -16.57 37.77
CA GLU A 14 16.16 -15.38 37.23
C GLU A 14 16.15 -15.43 35.69
N LEU A 15 14.98 -15.26 35.10
CA LEU A 15 14.81 -15.28 33.64
C LEU A 15 15.32 -13.97 33.03
N SER A 16 16.05 -14.07 31.91
CA SER A 16 16.42 -12.90 31.11
C SER A 16 15.17 -12.13 30.63
N PRO A 17 15.29 -10.83 30.31
CA PRO A 17 14.16 -10.06 29.75
C PRO A 17 13.48 -10.76 28.56
N ARG A 18 14.26 -11.27 27.58
CA ARG A 18 13.73 -12.04 26.45
C ARG A 18 12.92 -13.26 26.91
N GLN A 19 13.45 -14.05 27.84
CA GLN A 19 12.75 -15.23 28.37
C GLN A 19 11.47 -14.88 29.12
N ARG A 20 11.42 -13.74 29.83
CA ARG A 20 10.20 -13.26 30.49
C ARG A 20 9.11 -12.90 29.48
N LEU A 21 9.46 -12.24 28.38
CA LEU A 21 8.51 -11.88 27.31
C LEU A 21 7.99 -13.13 26.59
N LEU A 22 8.87 -14.05 26.22
CA LEU A 22 8.48 -15.33 25.62
C LEU A 22 7.57 -16.13 26.55
N LYS A 23 7.89 -16.15 27.86
CA LYS A 23 7.05 -16.82 28.86
C LYS A 23 5.68 -16.16 28.99
N ALA A 24 5.61 -14.82 29.01
CA ALA A 24 4.34 -14.10 29.08
C ALA A 24 3.46 -14.37 27.84
N ALA A 25 4.06 -14.41 26.64
CA ALA A 25 3.34 -14.79 25.42
C ALA A 25 2.84 -16.24 25.49
N LEU A 26 3.68 -17.17 25.95
CA LEU A 26 3.34 -18.60 26.09
C LEU A 26 2.22 -18.86 27.10
N ASP A 27 2.20 -18.10 28.20
CA ASP A 27 1.18 -18.22 29.25
C ASP A 27 -0.13 -17.49 28.87
N GLY A 28 -0.14 -16.73 27.77
CA GLY A 28 -1.30 -15.95 27.32
C GLY A 28 -1.46 -14.59 28.01
N ASP A 29 -0.48 -14.17 28.80
CA ASP A 29 -0.44 -12.86 29.48
C ASP A 29 -0.10 -11.71 28.50
N SER A 30 0.44 -12.04 27.32
CA SER A 30 0.80 -11.08 26.28
C SER A 30 0.48 -11.63 24.89
N THR A 31 -0.02 -10.77 24.00
CA THR A 31 -0.15 -11.11 22.58
C THR A 31 1.21 -11.02 21.88
N PRO A 32 1.40 -11.67 20.72
CA PRO A 32 2.61 -11.51 19.90
C PRO A 32 3.02 -10.05 19.66
N ALA A 33 2.06 -9.20 19.26
CA ALA A 33 2.32 -7.79 18.98
C ALA A 33 2.75 -7.01 20.25
N GLN A 34 2.11 -7.29 21.40
CA GLN A 34 2.50 -6.69 22.67
C GLN A 34 3.89 -7.15 23.12
N ALA A 35 4.22 -8.42 22.94
CA ALA A 35 5.52 -8.98 23.31
C ALA A 35 6.65 -8.36 22.48
N GLU A 36 6.46 -8.19 21.17
CA GLU A 36 7.44 -7.52 20.29
C GLU A 36 7.59 -6.03 20.60
N ALA A 37 6.48 -5.32 20.82
CA ALA A 37 6.50 -3.91 21.21
C ALA A 37 7.26 -3.70 22.53
N GLU A 38 7.04 -4.59 23.50
CA GLU A 38 7.74 -4.57 24.79
C GLU A 38 9.22 -4.97 24.65
N ALA A 39 9.56 -5.92 23.78
CA ALA A 39 10.95 -6.25 23.45
C ALA A 39 11.70 -5.02 22.93
N SER A 40 11.11 -4.33 21.95
CA SER A 40 11.62 -3.08 21.40
C SER A 40 11.81 -2.01 22.48
N ARG A 41 10.79 -1.80 23.34
CA ARG A 41 10.85 -0.84 24.46
C ARG A 41 11.98 -1.15 25.45
N LEU A 42 12.28 -2.43 25.68
CA LEU A 42 13.34 -2.89 26.58
C LEU A 42 14.73 -2.94 25.91
N GLY A 43 14.85 -2.59 24.62
CA GLY A 43 16.10 -2.71 23.87
C GLY A 43 16.54 -4.17 23.67
N VAL A 44 15.61 -5.11 23.71
CA VAL A 44 15.83 -6.53 23.40
C VAL A 44 15.66 -6.70 21.89
N SER A 45 16.52 -7.50 21.26
CA SER A 45 16.34 -7.88 19.85
C SER A 45 14.94 -8.48 19.60
N PRO A 46 14.42 -8.42 18.36
CA PRO A 46 13.15 -9.04 18.00
C PRO A 46 13.00 -10.46 18.56
N LEU A 47 11.81 -10.80 19.04
CA LEU A 47 11.59 -12.11 19.66
C LEU A 47 11.61 -13.22 18.62
N LEU A 48 11.11 -12.92 17.42
CA LEU A 48 11.27 -13.74 16.23
C LEU A 48 12.65 -13.55 15.60
N ASP A 49 13.31 -14.66 15.34
CA ASP A 49 14.54 -14.71 14.57
C ASP A 49 14.23 -14.64 13.06
N ARG A 50 14.98 -13.82 12.34
CA ARG A 50 15.04 -13.75 10.88
C ARG A 50 16.50 -13.61 10.43
N PRO A 51 16.97 -14.42 9.46
CA PRO A 51 18.31 -14.27 8.92
C PRO A 51 18.48 -12.91 8.23
N ASP A 52 19.73 -12.45 8.11
CA ASP A 52 20.04 -11.27 7.32
C ASP A 52 19.61 -11.49 5.87
N SER A 53 18.72 -10.62 5.42
CA SER A 53 18.05 -10.70 4.13
C SER A 53 19.04 -10.63 2.95
N ASP A 54 20.16 -9.91 3.14
CA ASP A 54 21.20 -9.70 2.12
C ASP A 54 22.08 -10.94 1.92
N ALA A 55 22.13 -11.82 2.92
CA ALA A 55 22.84 -13.11 2.83
C ALA A 55 22.05 -14.14 2.00
N PHE A 56 20.78 -13.88 1.71
CA PHE A 56 19.85 -14.77 1.00
C PHE A 56 19.28 -14.10 -0.25
N ASP A 57 20.13 -13.60 -1.13
CA ASP A 57 19.72 -13.06 -2.44
C ASP A 57 19.38 -14.20 -3.43
N PRO A 58 18.10 -14.43 -3.77
CA PRO A 58 17.71 -15.51 -4.66
C PRO A 58 18.18 -15.29 -6.10
N MET A 59 18.56 -14.07 -6.49
CA MET A 59 19.10 -13.78 -7.82
C MET A 59 20.55 -14.25 -8.00
N ARG A 60 21.21 -14.67 -6.91
CA ARG A 60 22.53 -15.32 -6.93
C ARG A 60 22.45 -16.83 -7.10
N GLU A 61 21.28 -17.43 -6.91
CA GLU A 61 21.09 -18.86 -7.10
C GLU A 61 21.07 -19.20 -8.58
N ASP A 62 21.86 -20.20 -8.98
CA ASP A 62 21.82 -20.71 -10.35
C ASP A 62 20.47 -21.37 -10.65
N ARG A 63 19.84 -21.97 -9.63
CA ARG A 63 18.63 -22.78 -9.77
C ARG A 63 17.68 -22.60 -8.62
N TRP A 64 16.40 -22.49 -8.96
CA TRP A 64 15.32 -22.30 -8.01
C TRP A 64 14.56 -23.58 -7.76
N THR A 65 14.00 -23.71 -6.55
CA THR A 65 13.00 -24.74 -6.25
C THR A 65 11.69 -24.40 -6.96
N LEU A 66 10.75 -25.37 -6.94
CA LEU A 66 9.42 -25.14 -7.48
C LEU A 66 8.66 -23.98 -6.78
N PRO A 67 8.60 -23.89 -5.43
CA PRO A 67 8.00 -22.74 -4.75
C PRO A 67 8.64 -21.40 -5.11
N MET A 68 9.98 -21.32 -5.18
CA MET A 68 10.71 -20.12 -5.59
C MET A 68 10.31 -19.67 -7.01
N THR A 69 10.25 -20.62 -7.94
CA THR A 69 9.89 -20.36 -9.34
C THR A 69 8.45 -19.87 -9.45
N ILE A 70 7.51 -20.54 -8.79
CA ILE A 70 6.11 -20.13 -8.78
C ILE A 70 5.96 -18.75 -8.13
N ALA A 71 6.69 -18.48 -7.05
CA ALA A 71 6.70 -17.16 -6.42
C ALA A 71 7.16 -16.07 -7.40
N TRP A 72 8.21 -16.32 -8.18
CA TRP A 72 8.61 -15.40 -9.25
C TRP A 72 7.48 -15.20 -10.28
N ILE A 73 6.83 -16.28 -10.72
CA ILE A 73 5.74 -16.23 -11.71
C ILE A 73 4.49 -15.51 -11.15
N VAL A 74 4.30 -15.50 -9.84
CA VAL A 74 3.24 -14.70 -9.20
C VAL A 74 3.63 -13.23 -9.10
N TRP A 75 4.79 -12.93 -8.49
CA TRP A 75 5.11 -11.60 -7.98
C TRP A 75 6.15 -10.81 -8.80
N ARG A 76 7.07 -11.48 -9.52
CA ARG A 76 8.25 -10.87 -10.18
C ARG A 76 9.13 -10.05 -9.23
N ALA A 77 9.20 -10.46 -7.96
CA ALA A 77 9.92 -9.76 -6.91
C ALA A 77 10.91 -10.72 -6.23
N PRO A 78 12.22 -10.42 -6.16
CA PRO A 78 13.21 -11.27 -5.50
C PRO A 78 12.85 -11.57 -4.05
N GLU A 79 12.29 -10.61 -3.32
CA GLU A 79 11.92 -10.75 -1.91
C GLU A 79 10.90 -11.88 -1.74
N MET A 80 9.90 -11.94 -2.64
CA MET A 80 8.88 -13.00 -2.61
C MET A 80 9.45 -14.37 -2.97
N VAL A 81 10.51 -14.42 -3.79
CA VAL A 81 11.24 -15.66 -4.08
C VAL A 81 12.00 -16.12 -2.83
N ARG A 82 12.67 -15.19 -2.13
CA ARG A 82 13.38 -15.45 -0.87
C ARG A 82 12.47 -15.97 0.24
N GLU A 83 11.27 -15.39 0.40
CA GLU A 83 10.26 -15.88 1.35
C GLU A 83 9.76 -17.30 1.04
N ASN A 84 10.03 -17.82 -0.16
CA ASN A 84 9.74 -19.20 -0.57
C ASN A 84 11.01 -20.05 -0.73
N TRP A 85 12.17 -19.54 -0.32
CA TRP A 85 13.44 -20.24 -0.35
C TRP A 85 13.67 -20.99 0.96
N HIS A 86 13.62 -22.32 0.91
CA HIS A 86 13.77 -23.18 2.09
C HIS A 86 14.95 -22.80 3.00
N ALA A 87 16.13 -22.51 2.45
CA ALA A 87 17.32 -22.19 3.24
C ALA A 87 17.17 -20.90 4.08
N TYR A 88 16.46 -19.90 3.55
CA TYR A 88 16.11 -18.68 4.30
C TYR A 88 15.03 -18.99 5.34
N VAL A 89 13.95 -19.66 4.91
CA VAL A 89 12.75 -19.92 5.73
C VAL A 89 13.03 -20.78 6.97
N ILE A 90 13.97 -21.75 6.91
CA ILE A 90 14.34 -22.54 8.11
C ILE A 90 15.00 -21.69 9.21
N GLY A 91 15.58 -20.55 8.87
CA GLY A 91 16.15 -19.61 9.83
C GLY A 91 15.14 -18.61 10.37
N CYS A 92 13.95 -18.54 9.76
CA CYS A 92 12.87 -17.67 10.17
C CYS A 92 11.96 -18.35 11.20
N THR A 93 11.49 -17.56 12.16
CA THR A 93 10.49 -18.00 13.13
C THR A 93 9.22 -17.16 13.02
N ARG A 94 8.09 -17.76 13.40
CA ARG A 94 6.80 -17.09 13.56
C ARG A 94 6.17 -17.45 14.88
N TRP A 95 5.28 -16.58 15.35
CA TRP A 95 4.40 -16.91 16.46
C TRP A 95 3.42 -18.00 16.04
N ARG A 96 3.33 -19.06 16.85
CA ARG A 96 2.34 -20.12 16.72
C ARG A 96 1.43 -20.11 17.94
N GLY A 97 0.13 -20.22 17.70
CA GLY A 97 -0.83 -20.42 18.79
C GLY A 97 -0.61 -21.78 19.47
N VAL A 98 -0.55 -21.78 20.79
CA VAL A 98 -0.52 -22.98 21.61
C VAL A 98 -1.95 -23.30 22.01
N PHE A 99 -2.47 -24.45 21.58
CA PHE A 99 -3.86 -24.83 21.81
C PHE A 99 -3.99 -25.91 22.89
N ARG A 100 -4.95 -25.74 23.80
CA ARG A 100 -5.35 -26.75 24.79
C ARG A 100 -6.87 -26.92 24.71
N ASN A 101 -7.31 -28.16 24.43
CA ASN A 101 -8.73 -28.48 24.25
C ASN A 101 -9.43 -27.60 23.20
N GLY A 102 -8.74 -27.25 22.11
CA GLY A 102 -9.26 -26.40 21.02
C GLY A 102 -9.21 -24.90 21.29
N THR A 103 -8.84 -24.46 22.50
CA THR A 103 -8.68 -23.05 22.84
C THR A 103 -7.22 -22.63 22.76
N CYS A 104 -6.93 -21.51 22.10
CA CYS A 104 -5.60 -20.90 22.11
C CYS A 104 -5.32 -20.34 23.52
N ILE A 105 -4.31 -20.87 24.20
CA ILE A 105 -3.95 -20.49 25.57
C ILE A 105 -2.71 -19.58 25.64
N GLY A 106 -2.01 -19.39 24.51
CA GLY A 106 -0.82 -18.55 24.43
C GLY A 106 -0.12 -18.72 23.09
N PHE A 107 1.09 -18.19 22.98
CA PHE A 107 1.88 -18.16 21.76
C PHE A 107 3.33 -18.51 22.02
N GLU A 108 3.93 -19.27 21.12
CA GLU A 108 5.36 -19.58 21.15
C GLU A 108 6.00 -19.28 19.78
N PRO A 109 7.26 -18.84 19.72
CA PRO A 109 8.01 -18.84 18.48
C PRO A 109 8.20 -20.28 18.01
N GLY A 110 7.90 -20.54 16.75
CA GLY A 110 8.20 -21.80 16.07
C GLY A 110 8.78 -21.52 14.70
N PRO A 111 9.45 -22.51 14.08
CA PRO A 111 9.97 -22.35 12.73
C PRO A 111 8.83 -22.08 11.74
N LEU A 112 9.12 -21.34 10.67
CA LEU A 112 8.25 -21.30 9.52
C LEU A 112 8.16 -22.71 8.88
N PRO A 113 7.00 -23.10 8.34
CA PRO A 113 6.87 -24.37 7.63
C PRO A 113 7.72 -24.35 6.36
N THR A 114 8.22 -25.53 5.94
CA THR A 114 8.94 -25.67 4.67
C THR A 114 8.06 -25.15 3.53
N PRO A 115 8.57 -24.24 2.67
CA PRO A 115 7.81 -23.76 1.52
C PRO A 115 7.46 -24.94 0.61
N THR A 116 6.16 -25.08 0.35
CA THR A 116 5.60 -26.03 -0.61
C THR A 116 4.64 -25.29 -1.51
N TRP A 117 4.37 -25.87 -2.66
CA TRP A 117 3.31 -25.40 -3.55
C TRP A 117 1.97 -25.24 -2.81
N SER A 118 1.55 -26.25 -2.03
CA SER A 118 0.27 -26.20 -1.33
C SER A 118 0.20 -25.04 -0.33
N LEU A 119 1.30 -24.73 0.38
CA LEU A 119 1.34 -23.55 1.24
C LEU A 119 1.23 -22.27 0.43
N LEU A 120 1.99 -22.16 -0.68
CA LEU A 120 1.94 -21.01 -1.58
C LEU A 120 0.53 -20.80 -2.16
N ALA A 121 -0.17 -21.88 -2.53
CA ALA A 121 -1.56 -21.85 -2.95
C ALA A 121 -2.53 -21.45 -1.81
N LEU A 122 -2.24 -21.79 -0.55
CA LEU A 122 -3.00 -21.31 0.61
C LEU A 122 -2.76 -19.82 0.91
N HIS A 123 -1.64 -19.25 0.46
CA HIS A 123 -1.39 -17.81 0.52
C HIS A 123 -2.24 -17.01 -0.49
N GLU A 124 -3.12 -17.66 -1.28
CA GLU A 124 -4.05 -17.06 -2.24
C GLU A 124 -5.24 -16.31 -1.59
N ASP A 125 -5.03 -15.59 -0.48
CA ASP A 125 -5.98 -14.58 0.04
C ASP A 125 -6.09 -13.34 -0.90
N TYR A 126 -5.75 -13.49 -2.17
CA TYR A 126 -5.98 -12.49 -3.19
C TYR A 126 -7.48 -12.41 -3.48
N PRO A 127 -8.08 -11.19 -3.55
CA PRO A 127 -9.47 -11.04 -3.94
C PRO A 127 -9.69 -11.72 -5.31
N ARG A 128 -10.48 -12.80 -5.34
CA ARG A 128 -10.73 -13.64 -6.52
C ARG A 128 -11.50 -12.94 -7.65
N GLU A 129 -11.99 -11.71 -7.43
CA GLU A 129 -12.81 -10.94 -8.37
C GLU A 129 -12.01 -10.03 -9.34
N ARG A 130 -10.78 -10.43 -9.71
CA ARG A 130 -9.91 -9.61 -10.59
C ARG A 130 -10.05 -10.03 -12.06
N SER A 131 -10.33 -9.06 -12.94
CA SER A 131 -10.49 -9.28 -14.39
C SER A 131 -9.21 -9.82 -15.03
N ARG A 132 -9.34 -10.81 -15.95
CA ARG A 132 -8.22 -11.52 -16.60
C ARG A 132 -7.37 -10.68 -17.57
N ALA A 133 -7.76 -9.44 -17.88
CA ALA A 133 -7.28 -8.73 -19.06
C ALA A 133 -6.01 -7.87 -18.89
N THR A 134 -5.51 -7.62 -17.66
CA THR A 134 -4.39 -6.68 -17.48
C THR A 134 -3.00 -7.35 -17.43
N PRO A 135 -2.01 -6.85 -18.18
CA PRO A 135 -0.65 -7.43 -18.25
C PRO A 135 0.13 -7.33 -16.93
N TRP A 136 -0.31 -6.48 -16.00
CA TRP A 136 0.37 -6.20 -14.73
C TRP A 136 -0.16 -7.00 -13.55
N ARG A 137 -1.10 -7.94 -13.76
CA ARG A 137 -1.76 -8.66 -12.67
C ARG A 137 -0.87 -9.73 -12.06
N PRO A 138 -0.54 -9.71 -10.74
CA PRO A 138 0.08 -10.85 -10.08
C PRO A 138 -0.77 -12.07 -10.39
N ARG A 139 -0.13 -13.09 -10.98
CA ARG A 139 -0.84 -14.33 -11.30
C ARG A 139 -1.34 -14.93 -10.01
N SER A 140 -2.47 -15.62 -10.00
CA SER A 140 -2.68 -16.50 -8.85
C SER A 140 -1.57 -17.56 -8.82
N PRO A 141 -1.25 -18.14 -7.65
CA PRO A 141 -0.42 -19.34 -7.58
C PRO A 141 -0.84 -20.38 -8.61
N ASP A 142 -2.14 -20.65 -8.76
CA ASP A 142 -2.67 -21.65 -9.70
C ASP A 142 -2.38 -21.28 -11.15
N GLU A 143 -2.63 -20.03 -11.54
CA GLU A 143 -2.28 -19.53 -12.87
C GLU A 143 -0.78 -19.59 -13.13
N ALA A 144 0.03 -19.23 -12.14
CA ALA A 144 1.48 -19.28 -12.22
C ALA A 144 2.00 -20.72 -12.40
N ARG A 145 1.41 -21.67 -11.68
CA ARG A 145 1.69 -23.10 -11.84
C ARG A 145 1.29 -23.59 -13.24
N GLU A 146 0.12 -23.20 -13.73
CA GLU A 146 -0.34 -23.57 -15.09
C GLU A 146 0.56 -22.99 -16.19
N GLU A 147 0.99 -21.73 -16.06
CA GLU A 147 1.96 -21.12 -16.97
C GLU A 147 3.30 -21.86 -16.93
N LEU A 148 3.78 -22.20 -15.74
CA LEU A 148 5.01 -22.97 -15.56
C LEU A 148 4.90 -24.35 -16.23
N TRP A 149 3.80 -25.07 -16.01
CA TRP A 149 3.57 -26.38 -16.62
C TRP A 149 3.61 -26.31 -18.13
N LYS A 150 2.95 -25.31 -18.73
CA LYS A 150 2.99 -25.10 -20.18
C LYS A 150 4.42 -24.86 -20.67
N ALA A 151 5.20 -24.02 -20.00
CA ALA A 151 6.58 -23.75 -20.40
C ALA A 151 7.45 -25.03 -20.33
N LEU A 152 7.27 -25.84 -19.29
CA LEU A 152 7.95 -27.13 -19.11
C LEU A 152 7.56 -28.15 -20.19
N GLU A 153 6.27 -28.23 -20.55
CA GLU A 153 5.76 -29.12 -21.61
C GLU A 153 6.27 -28.76 -23.01
N HIS A 154 6.49 -27.46 -23.28
CA HIS A 154 7.04 -26.98 -24.55
C HIS A 154 8.58 -27.02 -24.58
N GLY A 155 9.22 -27.21 -23.43
CA GLY A 155 10.69 -27.16 -23.31
C GLY A 155 11.26 -25.75 -23.34
N ASP A 156 10.43 -24.73 -23.07
CA ASP A 156 10.88 -23.33 -22.95
C ASP A 156 11.71 -23.13 -21.66
N VAL A 157 11.43 -23.96 -20.64
CA VAL A 157 12.17 -24.03 -19.38
C VAL A 157 12.53 -25.48 -19.11
N GLU A 158 13.78 -25.73 -18.76
CA GLU A 158 14.30 -27.03 -18.38
C GLU A 158 14.15 -27.25 -16.87
N ALA A 159 14.03 -28.51 -16.47
CA ALA A 159 14.01 -28.90 -15.08
C ALA A 159 14.79 -30.21 -14.87
N ASP A 160 15.41 -30.33 -13.71
CA ASP A 160 15.78 -31.65 -13.19
C ASP A 160 15.28 -31.85 -11.77
N ALA A 161 15.20 -33.12 -11.40
CA ALA A 161 14.61 -33.53 -10.16
C ALA A 161 15.23 -34.85 -9.72
N ILE A 162 15.02 -35.23 -8.46
CA ILE A 162 15.42 -36.54 -7.95
C ILE A 162 14.30 -37.53 -8.26
N ASP A 163 14.62 -38.55 -9.04
CA ASP A 163 13.73 -39.65 -9.40
C ASP A 163 13.46 -40.52 -8.16
N LEU A 164 12.18 -40.76 -7.84
CA LEU A 164 11.77 -41.45 -6.62
C LEU A 164 12.18 -42.93 -6.57
N ASP A 165 12.30 -43.58 -7.73
CA ASP A 165 12.66 -45.00 -7.80
C ASP A 165 14.17 -45.22 -7.64
N THR A 166 14.96 -44.33 -8.23
CA THR A 166 16.41 -44.46 -8.31
C THR A 166 17.18 -43.61 -7.30
N GLY A 167 16.54 -42.57 -6.74
CA GLY A 167 17.17 -41.58 -5.87
C GLY A 167 18.22 -40.71 -6.57
N LYS A 168 18.25 -40.69 -7.90
CA LYS A 168 19.24 -39.93 -8.69
C LYS A 168 18.64 -38.67 -9.27
N ARG A 169 19.43 -37.60 -9.33
CA ARG A 169 19.05 -36.37 -10.05
C ARG A 169 19.10 -36.63 -11.55
N VAL A 170 17.98 -36.41 -12.24
CA VAL A 170 17.79 -36.63 -13.68
C VAL A 170 17.04 -35.46 -14.31
N ALA A 171 17.35 -35.15 -15.57
CA ALA A 171 16.59 -34.18 -16.34
C ALA A 171 15.17 -34.69 -16.59
N VAL A 172 14.16 -33.86 -16.31
CA VAL A 172 12.75 -34.18 -16.56
C VAL A 172 12.40 -33.72 -17.97
N THR A 173 12.14 -34.65 -18.87
CA THR A 173 11.88 -34.33 -20.29
C THR A 173 10.57 -33.58 -20.49
N ALA A 174 10.49 -32.72 -21.51
CA ALA A 174 9.27 -31.98 -21.86
C ALA A 174 8.04 -32.90 -22.06
N THR A 175 8.26 -34.10 -22.62
CA THR A 175 7.20 -35.10 -22.81
C THR A 175 6.65 -35.65 -21.50
N ALA A 176 7.50 -35.81 -20.48
CA ALA A 176 7.07 -36.31 -19.17
C ALA A 176 6.12 -35.33 -18.48
N TRP A 177 6.36 -34.02 -18.59
CA TRP A 177 5.52 -33.00 -17.95
C TRP A 177 4.04 -33.05 -18.34
N LYS A 178 3.71 -33.62 -19.51
CA LYS A 178 2.32 -33.79 -19.99
C LYS A 178 1.49 -34.77 -19.16
N SER A 179 2.13 -35.73 -18.49
CA SER A 179 1.45 -36.69 -17.62
C SER A 179 1.66 -36.40 -16.13
N LEU A 180 2.58 -35.50 -15.76
CA LEU A 180 2.89 -35.22 -14.36
C LEU A 180 1.92 -34.21 -13.71
N GLU A 181 1.43 -34.56 -12.53
CA GLU A 181 0.68 -33.68 -11.63
C GLU A 181 1.49 -33.36 -10.37
N LEU A 182 1.18 -32.22 -9.74
CA LEU A 182 1.85 -31.73 -8.54
C LEU A 182 1.09 -32.08 -7.27
N TYR A 183 1.79 -32.67 -6.31
CA TYR A 183 1.29 -33.03 -4.99
C TYR A 183 2.23 -32.47 -3.92
N SER A 184 1.71 -32.25 -2.70
CA SER A 184 2.54 -31.96 -1.54
C SER A 184 2.35 -33.07 -0.50
N GLU A 185 3.45 -33.74 -0.14
CA GLU A 185 3.47 -34.83 0.85
C GLU A 185 4.59 -34.58 1.86
N LEU A 186 4.27 -34.68 3.16
CA LEU A 186 5.25 -34.55 4.24
C LEU A 186 6.15 -33.30 4.10
N ASP A 187 5.52 -32.15 3.80
CA ASP A 187 6.20 -30.87 3.60
C ASP A 187 7.17 -30.83 2.41
N MET A 188 6.98 -31.70 1.41
CA MET A 188 7.74 -31.72 0.15
C MET A 188 6.80 -31.69 -1.06
N ASP A 189 7.24 -31.02 -2.12
CA ASP A 189 6.57 -31.06 -3.42
C ASP A 189 7.06 -32.27 -4.23
N ILE A 190 6.10 -33.05 -4.73
CA ILE A 190 6.31 -34.26 -5.51
C ILE A 190 5.50 -34.14 -6.81
N VAL A 191 6.09 -34.56 -7.92
CA VAL A 191 5.38 -34.68 -9.20
C VAL A 191 5.33 -36.13 -9.67
N ARG A 192 4.13 -36.61 -10.03
CA ARG A 192 3.88 -38.00 -10.49
C ARG A 192 2.64 -38.07 -11.35
N GLU A 193 2.45 -39.17 -12.06
CA GLU A 193 1.33 -39.32 -13.01
C GLU A 193 -0.03 -39.47 -12.34
N ASP A 194 -0.07 -40.09 -11.16
CA ASP A 194 -1.28 -40.25 -10.37
C ASP A 194 -0.96 -40.28 -8.87
N PRO A 195 -1.93 -39.99 -7.98
CA PRO A 195 -1.69 -39.90 -6.54
C PRO A 195 -1.20 -41.19 -5.86
N LEU A 196 -1.38 -42.35 -6.50
CA LEU A 196 -1.02 -43.67 -5.99
C LEU A 196 0.28 -44.21 -6.63
N SER A 197 0.80 -43.55 -7.66
CA SER A 197 2.06 -43.94 -8.29
C SER A 197 3.21 -43.83 -7.30
N ARG A 198 4.05 -44.88 -7.28
CA ARG A 198 5.32 -44.88 -6.54
C ARG A 198 6.45 -44.21 -7.32
N SER A 199 6.29 -44.08 -8.63
CA SER A 199 7.23 -43.45 -9.53
C SER A 199 6.89 -41.96 -9.68
N GLY A 200 7.92 -41.14 -9.80
CA GLY A 200 7.78 -39.69 -9.92
C GLY A 200 9.07 -38.99 -9.56
N TYR A 201 8.96 -37.70 -9.25
CA TYR A 201 10.11 -36.86 -8.96
C TYR A 201 9.87 -35.97 -7.74
N HIS A 202 10.93 -35.68 -7.00
CA HIS A 202 10.95 -34.68 -5.93
C HIS A 202 12.17 -33.75 -6.06
N ASP A 203 12.21 -32.68 -5.26
CA ASP A 203 13.32 -31.70 -5.28
C ASP A 203 13.62 -31.15 -6.70
N ILE A 204 12.55 -30.69 -7.36
CA ILE A 204 12.59 -30.10 -8.70
C ILE A 204 13.38 -28.79 -8.64
N ARG A 205 14.33 -28.65 -9.58
CA ARG A 205 15.20 -27.49 -9.74
C ARG A 205 15.11 -26.95 -11.16
N LEU A 206 14.86 -25.65 -11.28
CA LEU A 206 14.74 -24.94 -12.54
C LEU A 206 15.84 -23.89 -12.66
N PRO A 207 16.52 -23.75 -13.83
CA PRO A 207 17.52 -22.70 -14.02
C PRO A 207 16.90 -21.31 -13.85
N MET A 208 17.42 -20.52 -12.91
CA MET A 208 16.86 -19.20 -12.59
C MET A 208 16.84 -18.27 -13.81
N ARG A 209 17.86 -18.32 -14.66
CA ARG A 209 17.95 -17.50 -15.88
C ARG A 209 16.84 -17.83 -16.88
N GLN A 210 16.56 -19.10 -17.15
CA GLN A 210 15.48 -19.48 -18.06
C GLN A 210 14.11 -19.04 -17.52
N VAL A 211 13.90 -19.17 -16.20
CA VAL A 211 12.68 -18.67 -15.55
C VAL A 211 12.56 -17.15 -15.69
N THR A 212 13.61 -16.39 -15.38
CA THR A 212 13.57 -14.92 -15.45
C THR A 212 13.52 -14.40 -16.89
N ASP A 213 14.04 -15.13 -17.88
CA ASP A 213 13.91 -14.80 -19.30
C ASP A 213 12.48 -15.07 -19.83
N ALA A 214 11.89 -16.22 -19.46
CA ALA A 214 10.51 -16.57 -19.84
C ALA A 214 9.49 -15.64 -19.18
N TRP A 215 9.81 -15.16 -17.98
CA TRP A 215 8.97 -14.32 -17.16
C TRP A 215 9.78 -13.13 -16.64
N PRO A 216 10.06 -12.13 -17.49
CA PRO A 216 10.87 -10.98 -17.11
C PRO A 216 10.26 -10.22 -15.94
N VAL A 217 11.11 -9.49 -15.22
CA VAL A 217 10.70 -8.53 -14.18
C VAL A 217 9.58 -7.68 -14.73
N ARG A 218 8.53 -7.46 -13.92
CA ARG A 218 7.55 -6.43 -14.24
C ARG A 218 8.22 -5.09 -14.09
N VAL A 219 8.73 -4.58 -15.21
CA VAL A 219 9.09 -3.18 -15.31
C VAL A 219 7.77 -2.43 -15.21
N LEU A 220 7.38 -2.03 -13.99
CA LEU A 220 6.43 -0.93 -13.87
C LEU A 220 6.97 0.15 -14.78
N SER A 221 6.17 0.58 -15.77
CA SER A 221 6.56 1.68 -16.64
C SER A 221 7.13 2.77 -15.75
N GLU A 222 8.43 3.08 -15.89
CA GLU A 222 9.10 4.12 -15.08
C GLU A 222 8.33 5.45 -15.16
N VAL A 223 7.57 5.60 -16.25
CA VAL A 223 6.58 6.64 -16.46
C VAL A 223 5.25 6.20 -15.87
N LEU A 224 4.93 6.77 -14.70
CA LEU A 224 3.56 6.80 -14.19
C LEU A 224 2.64 7.53 -15.18
N PRO A 225 1.35 7.17 -15.28
CA PRO A 225 0.42 7.93 -16.11
C PRO A 225 0.34 9.39 -15.63
N SER A 226 -0.10 10.28 -16.51
CA SER A 226 -0.37 11.67 -16.11
C SER A 226 -1.31 11.73 -14.90
N PRO A 227 -1.02 12.53 -13.86
CA PRO A 227 -1.87 12.65 -12.68
C PRO A 227 -3.31 13.00 -13.04
N MET A 228 -4.27 12.32 -12.42
CA MET A 228 -5.69 12.63 -12.59
C MET A 228 -6.00 13.98 -11.96
N THR A 229 -6.59 14.91 -12.72
CA THR A 229 -7.02 16.20 -12.16
C THR A 229 -8.26 16.03 -11.27
N PRO A 230 -8.31 16.72 -10.12
CA PRO A 230 -9.46 16.68 -9.20
C PRO A 230 -10.63 17.57 -9.67
N ASP A 231 -10.83 17.71 -10.98
CA ASP A 231 -11.89 18.57 -11.54
C ASP A 231 -13.28 17.92 -11.48
N GLY A 232 -14.28 18.76 -11.27
CA GLY A 232 -15.69 18.38 -11.31
C GLY A 232 -16.19 17.65 -10.06
N PRO A 233 -17.48 17.26 -10.04
CA PRO A 233 -18.05 16.53 -8.91
C PRO A 233 -17.58 15.07 -8.90
N GLY A 234 -17.69 14.43 -7.74
CA GLY A 234 -17.52 12.99 -7.59
C GLY A 234 -16.27 12.61 -6.79
N TYR A 235 -15.77 11.42 -7.05
CA TYR A 235 -14.69 10.80 -6.32
C TYR A 235 -13.57 10.37 -7.29
N MET A 236 -12.34 10.35 -6.80
CA MET A 236 -11.18 9.79 -7.50
C MET A 236 -10.48 8.73 -6.64
N PRO A 237 -9.76 7.78 -7.25
CA PRO A 237 -8.94 6.82 -6.52
C PRO A 237 -7.99 7.51 -5.55
N LEU A 238 -7.81 6.93 -4.36
CA LEU A 238 -6.98 7.52 -3.31
C LEU A 238 -5.50 7.64 -3.75
N SER A 239 -4.96 6.63 -4.46
CA SER A 239 -3.65 6.67 -5.10
C SER A 239 -3.51 7.75 -6.18
N ALA A 240 -4.56 8.01 -6.95
CA ALA A 240 -4.54 9.09 -7.95
C ALA A 240 -4.47 10.48 -7.27
N ALA A 241 -5.15 10.64 -6.12
CA ALA A 241 -5.03 11.87 -5.33
C ALA A 241 -3.65 12.00 -4.68
N ALA A 242 -3.07 10.90 -4.16
CA ALA A 242 -1.71 10.89 -3.66
C ALA A 242 -0.70 11.26 -4.77
N GLN A 243 -0.88 10.74 -5.98
CA GLN A 243 -0.06 11.12 -7.14
C GLN A 243 -0.20 12.61 -7.49
N TRP A 244 -1.42 13.16 -7.47
CA TRP A 244 -1.66 14.59 -7.66
C TRP A 244 -0.90 15.44 -6.64
N ILE A 245 -0.90 15.02 -5.36
CA ILE A 245 -0.19 15.67 -4.26
C ILE A 245 1.34 15.56 -4.44
N ALA A 246 1.85 14.35 -4.67
CA ALA A 246 3.28 14.10 -4.81
C ALA A 246 3.89 14.89 -5.98
N THR A 247 3.20 14.89 -7.13
CA THR A 247 3.66 15.59 -8.35
C THR A 247 3.35 17.09 -8.36
N LYS A 248 2.69 17.63 -7.32
CA LYS A 248 2.18 19.01 -7.28
C LYS A 248 1.38 19.35 -8.53
N GLY A 249 0.43 18.49 -8.90
CA GLY A 249 -0.40 18.63 -10.09
C GLY A 249 0.40 18.53 -11.39
N ALA A 250 1.28 17.53 -11.48
CA ALA A 250 2.21 17.30 -12.59
C ALA A 250 3.28 18.40 -12.81
N ALA A 251 3.47 19.31 -11.85
CA ALA A 251 4.53 20.32 -11.91
C ALA A 251 5.93 19.74 -11.59
N VAL A 252 5.98 18.61 -10.88
CA VAL A 252 7.21 17.91 -10.51
C VAL A 252 7.09 16.45 -10.91
N ASP A 253 8.10 15.93 -11.61
CA ASP A 253 8.26 14.50 -11.81
C ASP A 253 8.92 13.89 -10.58
N VAL A 254 8.16 13.07 -9.85
CA VAL A 254 8.66 12.37 -8.65
C VAL A 254 8.98 10.91 -8.94
N GLY A 255 8.68 10.41 -10.14
CA GLY A 255 8.84 9.01 -10.51
C GLY A 255 8.34 8.05 -9.42
N LEU A 256 9.22 7.11 -9.05
CA LEU A 256 8.97 6.11 -8.00
C LEU A 256 9.62 6.50 -6.66
N ASN A 257 9.86 7.79 -6.38
CA ASN A 257 10.54 8.22 -5.15
C ASN A 257 9.69 7.90 -3.89
N PRO A 258 10.11 6.97 -3.01
CA PRO A 258 9.37 6.57 -1.81
C PRO A 258 8.92 7.76 -0.95
N GLU A 259 9.85 8.67 -0.66
CA GLU A 259 9.64 9.76 0.30
C GLU A 259 8.56 10.74 -0.16
N ALA A 260 8.48 10.98 -1.47
CA ALA A 260 7.47 11.87 -2.05
C ALA A 260 6.06 11.25 -1.96
N TRP A 261 5.95 9.94 -2.13
CA TRP A 261 4.70 9.20 -1.99
C TRP A 261 4.28 9.08 -0.53
N ASP A 262 5.20 8.73 0.37
CA ASP A 262 4.96 8.66 1.82
C ASP A 262 4.41 10.00 2.34
N GLU A 263 5.07 11.10 1.96
CA GLU A 263 4.64 12.45 2.35
C GLU A 263 3.27 12.82 1.78
N ALA A 264 3.01 12.49 0.51
CA ALA A 264 1.71 12.76 -0.13
C ALA A 264 0.57 11.98 0.53
N TYR A 265 0.80 10.69 0.80
CA TYR A 265 -0.15 9.85 1.49
C TYR A 265 -0.41 10.31 2.92
N ARG A 266 0.64 10.67 3.66
CA ARG A 266 0.54 11.22 5.03
C ARG A 266 -0.31 12.50 5.05
N GLN A 267 -0.02 13.45 4.17
CA GLN A 267 -0.83 14.67 4.04
C GLN A 267 -2.30 14.35 3.73
N LEU A 268 -2.54 13.40 2.83
CA LEU A 268 -3.89 13.01 2.43
C LEU A 268 -4.65 12.33 3.57
N THR A 269 -4.04 11.37 4.26
CA THR A 269 -4.68 10.63 5.37
C THR A 269 -4.91 11.52 6.59
N ASP A 270 -4.01 12.46 6.90
CA ASP A 270 -4.20 13.45 7.95
C ASP A 270 -5.47 14.30 7.70
N ARG A 271 -5.69 14.74 6.45
CA ARG A 271 -6.88 15.52 6.04
C ARG A 271 -8.16 14.69 6.00
N ILE A 272 -8.06 13.40 5.68
CA ILE A 272 -9.22 12.51 5.79
C ILE A 272 -9.57 12.30 7.27
N ALA A 273 -8.57 12.11 8.13
CA ALA A 273 -8.74 11.91 9.57
C ALA A 273 -9.35 13.11 10.29
N SER A 274 -9.04 14.33 9.83
CA SER A 274 -9.67 15.58 10.30
C SER A 274 -11.07 15.82 9.72
N ALA A 275 -11.59 14.91 8.89
CA ALA A 275 -12.85 15.03 8.15
C ALA A 275 -12.91 16.22 7.16
N GLU A 276 -11.75 16.75 6.76
CA GLU A 276 -11.62 17.82 5.76
C GLU A 276 -11.67 17.30 4.32
N VAL A 277 -11.40 16.01 4.11
CA VAL A 277 -11.56 15.31 2.83
C VAL A 277 -12.48 14.12 3.02
N ALA A 278 -13.60 14.09 2.29
CA ALA A 278 -14.52 12.97 2.33
C ALA A 278 -13.95 11.74 1.62
N CYS A 279 -13.99 10.59 2.30
CA CYS A 279 -13.46 9.31 1.81
C CYS A 279 -14.54 8.22 1.78
N THR A 280 -14.49 7.37 0.76
CA THR A 280 -15.40 6.23 0.57
C THR A 280 -14.64 4.98 0.14
N GLY A 281 -15.21 3.80 0.33
CA GLY A 281 -14.68 2.53 -0.16
C GLY A 281 -15.81 1.55 -0.48
N ILE A 282 -15.48 0.43 -1.13
CA ILE A 282 -16.42 -0.67 -1.38
C ILE A 282 -16.20 -1.75 -0.32
N SER A 283 -17.21 -2.00 0.52
CA SER A 283 -17.12 -3.00 1.58
C SER A 283 -17.13 -4.43 1.04
N LYS A 284 -16.86 -5.41 1.91
CA LYS A 284 -16.99 -6.86 1.60
C LYS A 284 -18.37 -7.25 1.03
N ARG A 285 -19.41 -6.42 1.20
CA ARG A 285 -20.76 -6.64 0.64
C ARG A 285 -20.93 -6.08 -0.77
N GLY A 286 -19.88 -5.52 -1.37
CA GLY A 286 -19.94 -4.85 -2.66
C GLY A 286 -20.64 -3.48 -2.63
N GLN A 287 -20.92 -2.94 -1.44
CA GLN A 287 -21.62 -1.66 -1.28
C GLN A 287 -20.61 -0.52 -1.09
N ARG A 288 -20.86 0.61 -1.75
CA ARG A 288 -20.08 1.83 -1.51
C ARG A 288 -20.50 2.44 -0.18
N GLU A 289 -19.54 2.62 0.71
CA GLU A 289 -19.74 3.14 2.06
C GLU A 289 -18.83 4.34 2.30
N ARG A 290 -19.29 5.29 3.12
CA ARG A 290 -18.43 6.35 3.64
C ARG A 290 -17.53 5.76 4.72
N LEU A 291 -16.23 6.01 4.61
CA LEU A 291 -15.27 5.56 5.60
C LEU A 291 -15.27 6.53 6.78
N GLU A 292 -15.15 5.99 8.00
CA GLU A 292 -15.02 6.79 9.21
C GLU A 292 -13.65 7.47 9.22
N PRO A 293 -13.57 8.82 9.36
CA PRO A 293 -12.31 9.57 9.37
C PRO A 293 -11.24 8.98 10.27
N ALA A 294 -11.62 8.57 11.48
CA ALA A 294 -10.70 8.05 12.48
C ALA A 294 -9.96 6.76 12.05
N LEU A 295 -10.50 5.99 11.09
CA LEU A 295 -9.84 4.77 10.59
C LEU A 295 -8.54 5.06 9.83
N LEU A 296 -8.39 6.27 9.27
CA LEU A 296 -7.23 6.65 8.47
C LEU A 296 -6.23 7.53 9.25
N GLY A 297 -6.56 7.93 10.47
CA GLY A 297 -5.68 8.72 11.33
C GLY A 297 -4.48 7.90 11.81
N GLY A 298 -3.28 8.28 11.39
CA GLY A 298 -2.05 7.55 11.72
C GLY A 298 -2.01 6.12 11.18
N ILE A 299 -2.84 5.80 10.17
CA ILE A 299 -2.84 4.48 9.55
C ILE A 299 -1.50 4.20 8.88
N ARG A 300 -1.03 2.96 8.97
CA ARG A 300 0.15 2.51 8.21
C ARG A 300 -0.20 2.40 6.73
N ILE A 301 0.76 2.75 5.87
CA ILE A 301 0.56 2.82 4.44
C ILE A 301 1.62 1.94 3.78
N CYS A 302 1.17 0.97 3.00
CA CYS A 302 2.01 0.06 2.25
C CYS A 302 1.78 0.36 0.77
N HIS A 303 2.76 0.91 0.07
CA HIS A 303 2.66 1.18 -1.36
C HIS A 303 3.87 0.63 -2.11
N LEU A 304 3.71 0.37 -3.41
CA LEU A 304 4.74 -0.30 -4.23
C LEU A 304 6.09 0.44 -4.30
N PHE A 305 6.13 1.72 -3.96
CA PHE A 305 7.30 2.58 -4.11
C PHE A 305 8.07 2.86 -2.81
N GLY A 306 7.65 2.36 -1.63
CA GLY A 306 8.18 2.83 -0.34
C GLY A 306 7.73 2.05 0.90
N SER A 307 8.29 2.43 2.05
CA SER A 307 8.74 1.51 3.11
C SER A 307 7.65 0.91 4.01
N GLU A 308 7.55 -0.42 4.00
CA GLU A 308 7.89 -1.36 5.09
C GLU A 308 7.48 -2.77 4.61
N GLU A 309 8.26 -3.79 5.00
CA GLU A 309 8.03 -5.18 4.59
C GLU A 309 6.59 -5.64 4.82
N ILE A 310 6.12 -6.50 3.91
CA ILE A 310 4.84 -7.23 3.93
C ILE A 310 4.63 -8.04 5.23
N ASP A 311 5.61 -8.07 6.12
CA ASP A 311 5.58 -8.65 7.47
C ASP A 311 4.35 -8.33 8.30
N ASN A 312 3.71 -7.19 8.03
CA ASN A 312 2.50 -6.77 8.72
C ASN A 312 1.20 -7.38 8.16
N ALA A 313 1.28 -8.25 7.14
CA ALA A 313 0.15 -9.01 6.63
C ALA A 313 -0.53 -9.86 7.73
N ASP A 314 0.14 -10.10 8.85
CA ASP A 314 -0.42 -10.83 10.00
C ASP A 314 -0.82 -9.90 11.17
N SER A 315 -0.64 -8.58 11.06
CA SER A 315 -1.04 -7.59 12.07
C SER A 315 -2.56 -7.47 12.19
N GLU A 316 -3.06 -7.35 13.42
CA GLU A 316 -4.48 -7.05 13.69
C GLU A 316 -4.85 -5.59 13.44
N GLU A 317 -3.87 -4.72 13.22
CA GLU A 317 -4.10 -3.31 12.90
C GLU A 317 -4.58 -3.15 11.45
N LEU A 318 -5.46 -2.17 11.23
CA LEU A 318 -5.86 -1.78 9.88
C LEU A 318 -4.68 -1.06 9.21
N TYR A 319 -4.39 -1.41 7.96
CA TYR A 319 -3.41 -0.72 7.13
C TYR A 319 -3.96 -0.45 5.74
N LEU A 320 -3.41 0.56 5.07
CA LEU A 320 -3.73 0.92 3.70
C LEU A 320 -2.76 0.21 2.75
N TRP A 321 -3.28 -0.67 1.90
CA TRP A 321 -2.54 -1.23 0.77
C TRP A 321 -2.80 -0.41 -0.48
N ALA A 322 -1.86 0.45 -0.84
CA ALA A 322 -1.97 1.41 -1.93
C ALA A 322 -1.38 0.82 -3.23
N SER A 323 -2.18 0.83 -4.29
CA SER A 323 -1.75 0.44 -5.63
C SER A 323 -1.76 1.67 -6.53
N PRO A 324 -0.73 1.93 -7.36
CA PRO A 324 -0.74 3.07 -8.25
C PRO A 324 -1.92 2.99 -9.23
N TYR A 325 -2.62 4.11 -9.39
CA TYR A 325 -3.64 4.22 -10.40
C TYR A 325 -2.98 4.34 -11.78
N VAL A 326 -3.08 3.29 -12.59
CA VAL A 326 -2.60 3.29 -13.99
C VAL A 326 -3.68 3.85 -14.92
N ASP A 327 -4.85 3.23 -14.88
CA ASP A 327 -6.04 3.62 -15.65
C ASP A 327 -7.31 3.01 -15.01
N GLU A 328 -8.48 3.37 -15.55
CA GLU A 328 -9.77 2.93 -15.04
C GLU A 328 -9.99 1.42 -15.21
N GLU A 329 -9.47 0.80 -16.27
CA GLU A 329 -9.62 -0.64 -16.52
C GLU A 329 -8.79 -1.43 -15.49
N HIS A 330 -7.54 -1.03 -15.30
CA HIS A 330 -6.61 -1.54 -14.30
C HIS A 330 -7.18 -1.39 -12.90
N TRP A 331 -7.67 -0.21 -12.53
CA TRP A 331 -8.27 0.01 -11.23
C TRP A 331 -9.54 -0.82 -11.01
N ARG A 332 -10.41 -0.93 -12.03
CA ARG A 332 -11.61 -1.78 -11.96
C ARG A 332 -11.27 -3.26 -11.83
N ALA A 333 -10.16 -3.71 -12.40
CA ALA A 333 -9.65 -5.06 -12.31
C ALA A 333 -9.08 -5.42 -10.91
N GLY A 334 -9.20 -4.53 -9.93
CA GLY A 334 -8.87 -4.79 -8.51
C GLY A 334 -7.48 -4.33 -8.09
N PHE A 335 -6.82 -3.51 -8.91
CA PHE A 335 -5.60 -2.78 -8.56
C PHE A 335 -5.97 -1.44 -7.97
N SER A 336 -6.57 -1.49 -6.79
CA SER A 336 -7.04 -0.34 -6.05
C SER A 336 -6.29 -0.17 -4.73
N ASP A 337 -6.48 1.00 -4.14
CA ASP A 337 -6.23 1.23 -2.74
C ASP A 337 -7.23 0.44 -1.90
N ASP A 338 -6.73 -0.41 -1.00
CA ASP A 338 -7.51 -1.32 -0.18
C ASP A 338 -7.20 -1.07 1.31
N LEU A 339 -8.21 -1.06 2.16
CA LEU A 339 -8.01 -1.14 3.61
C LEU A 339 -8.05 -2.59 4.05
N ARG A 340 -6.97 -3.02 4.69
CA ARG A 340 -6.74 -4.42 5.05
C ARG A 340 -6.51 -4.55 6.54
N GLN A 341 -7.00 -5.64 7.09
CA GLN A 341 -6.72 -6.05 8.46
C GLN A 341 -6.21 -7.49 8.36
N ARG A 342 -4.98 -7.73 8.82
CA ARG A 342 -4.22 -8.92 8.47
C ARG A 342 -4.18 -9.09 6.93
N ARG A 343 -4.51 -10.27 6.41
CA ARG A 343 -4.59 -10.56 4.96
C ARG A 343 -5.96 -10.29 4.37
N GLN A 344 -6.94 -9.93 5.20
CA GLN A 344 -8.30 -9.73 4.73
C GLN A 344 -8.53 -8.29 4.28
N THR A 345 -9.05 -8.15 3.07
CA THR A 345 -9.52 -6.85 2.60
C THR A 345 -10.86 -6.51 3.23
N VAL A 346 -10.92 -5.40 3.96
CA VAL A 346 -12.13 -4.90 4.63
C VAL A 346 -12.89 -3.96 3.71
N TRP A 347 -12.16 -3.05 3.05
CA TRP A 347 -12.67 -2.20 1.97
C TRP A 347 -11.73 -2.24 0.77
N THR A 348 -12.30 -2.30 -0.42
CA THR A 348 -11.57 -2.13 -1.70
C THR A 348 -11.88 -0.77 -2.29
N LYS A 349 -11.12 -0.35 -3.31
CA LYS A 349 -11.47 0.82 -4.13
C LYS A 349 -11.69 2.06 -3.29
N VAL A 350 -10.75 2.34 -2.38
CA VAL A 350 -10.78 3.54 -1.55
C VAL A 350 -10.64 4.78 -2.45
N MET A 351 -11.53 5.73 -2.27
CA MET A 351 -11.64 6.94 -3.10
C MET A 351 -11.89 8.17 -2.24
N VAL A 352 -11.40 9.31 -2.71
CA VAL A 352 -11.54 10.62 -2.06
C VAL A 352 -12.34 11.58 -2.94
N ASN A 353 -13.04 12.52 -2.30
CA ASN A 353 -13.89 13.48 -2.99
C ASN A 353 -13.04 14.50 -3.77
N LYS A 354 -13.30 14.62 -5.09
CA LYS A 354 -12.52 15.49 -5.98
C LYS A 354 -12.55 16.97 -5.56
N PRO A 355 -13.71 17.60 -5.31
CA PRO A 355 -13.77 18.98 -4.81
C PRO A 355 -12.92 19.25 -3.58
N ASP A 356 -12.89 18.32 -2.61
CA ASP A 356 -12.07 18.48 -1.41
C ASP A 356 -10.58 18.46 -1.76
N ILE A 357 -10.14 17.56 -2.64
CA ILE A 357 -8.75 17.53 -3.13
C ILE A 357 -8.38 18.83 -3.84
N ALA A 358 -9.23 19.32 -4.74
CA ALA A 358 -9.00 20.57 -5.46
C ALA A 358 -8.90 21.78 -4.52
N ASN A 359 -9.70 21.80 -3.44
CA ASN A 359 -9.70 22.87 -2.46
C ASN A 359 -8.41 22.91 -1.61
N TRP A 360 -7.89 21.75 -1.21
CA TRP A 360 -6.70 21.67 -0.35
C TRP A 360 -5.38 21.69 -1.14
N TRP A 361 -5.39 21.23 -2.38
CA TRP A 361 -4.21 21.17 -3.24
C TRP A 361 -4.50 21.76 -4.64
N PRO A 362 -4.71 23.10 -4.73
CA PRO A 362 -5.10 23.79 -5.97
C PRO A 362 -3.92 24.00 -6.94
N PHE A 363 -3.19 22.93 -7.28
CA PHE A 363 -2.07 23.00 -8.21
C PHE A 363 -2.54 23.34 -9.63
N GLY A 364 -1.76 24.11 -10.38
CA GLY A 364 -2.02 24.36 -11.81
C GLY A 364 -3.19 25.32 -12.12
N HIS A 365 -4.01 25.72 -11.15
CA HIS A 365 -5.06 26.74 -11.34
C HIS A 365 -4.54 28.18 -11.36
N GLU A 366 -3.22 28.39 -11.25
CA GLU A 366 -2.59 29.70 -11.50
C GLU A 366 -2.46 30.03 -13.01
N LYS A 367 -2.76 29.08 -13.91
CA LYS A 367 -2.99 29.42 -15.32
C LYS A 367 -4.38 30.02 -15.48
N GLU A 368 -4.42 31.36 -15.50
CA GLU A 368 -5.47 32.20 -16.09
C GLU A 368 -6.82 31.47 -16.23
N ILE A 369 -7.57 31.37 -15.13
CA ILE A 369 -9.00 31.11 -15.22
C ILE A 369 -9.57 32.33 -15.95
N GLU A 370 -9.69 32.27 -17.28
CA GLU A 370 -10.62 33.15 -17.99
C GLU A 370 -11.99 32.88 -17.39
N PRO A 371 -12.58 33.83 -16.65
CA PRO A 371 -13.74 33.51 -15.86
C PRO A 371 -14.93 33.28 -16.77
N GLY A 372 -15.37 32.02 -16.88
CA GLY A 372 -16.64 31.70 -17.51
C GLY A 372 -17.77 32.56 -16.92
N PRO A 373 -18.82 32.90 -17.68
CA PRO A 373 -19.82 33.89 -17.28
C PRO A 373 -20.38 33.60 -15.88
N LEU A 374 -20.20 34.56 -14.95
CA LEU A 374 -20.68 34.49 -13.57
C LEU A 374 -22.16 34.09 -13.52
N ARG A 375 -22.44 32.86 -13.09
CA ARG A 375 -23.80 32.47 -12.70
C ARG A 375 -24.01 32.95 -11.26
N THR A 376 -24.53 34.17 -11.11
CA THR A 376 -24.97 34.68 -9.81
C THR A 376 -26.14 33.85 -9.29
N GLY A 377 -26.04 33.29 -8.08
CA GLY A 377 -27.18 32.70 -7.35
C GLY A 377 -27.02 31.25 -6.86
N ALA A 378 -25.95 30.54 -7.23
CA ALA A 378 -25.67 29.22 -6.65
C ALA A 378 -25.06 29.37 -5.23
N PRO A 379 -25.59 28.68 -4.21
CA PRO A 379 -24.99 28.66 -2.88
C PRO A 379 -23.51 28.23 -2.96
N GLY A 380 -22.61 29.07 -2.44
CA GLY A 380 -21.16 28.80 -2.43
C GLY A 380 -20.36 29.35 -3.62
N ALA A 381 -21.01 29.90 -4.66
CA ALA A 381 -20.27 30.56 -5.74
C ALA A 381 -19.70 31.93 -5.29
N PRO A 382 -18.44 32.26 -5.61
CA PRO A 382 -17.87 33.57 -5.26
C PRO A 382 -18.65 34.70 -5.95
N SER A 383 -19.04 35.70 -5.16
CA SER A 383 -19.78 36.86 -5.66
C SER A 383 -18.86 37.82 -6.41
N THR A 384 -19.40 38.72 -7.25
CA THR A 384 -18.64 39.88 -7.79
C THR A 384 -17.84 40.60 -6.72
N MET A 385 -18.41 40.74 -5.51
CA MET A 385 -17.74 41.40 -4.39
C MET A 385 -16.54 40.60 -3.87
N SER A 386 -16.57 39.27 -3.95
CA SER A 386 -15.45 38.41 -3.54
C SER A 386 -14.20 38.68 -4.38
N TYR A 387 -14.35 38.83 -5.70
CA TYR A 387 -13.24 39.17 -6.60
C TYR A 387 -12.71 40.58 -6.36
N ILE A 388 -13.60 41.56 -6.19
CA ILE A 388 -13.22 42.95 -5.90
C ILE A 388 -12.47 43.06 -4.56
N LEU A 389 -12.89 42.30 -3.55
CA LEU A 389 -12.23 42.26 -2.25
C LEU A 389 -10.85 41.60 -2.31
N ALA A 390 -10.68 40.55 -3.12
CA ALA A 390 -9.40 39.89 -3.32
C ALA A 390 -8.39 40.82 -4.05
N GLU A 391 -8.82 41.50 -5.11
CA GLU A 391 -7.96 42.47 -5.81
C GLU A 391 -7.60 43.66 -4.90
N HIS A 392 -8.53 44.14 -4.08
CA HIS A 392 -8.24 45.19 -3.10
C HIS A 392 -7.12 44.80 -2.14
N GLU A 393 -7.12 43.56 -1.67
CA GLU A 393 -6.10 43.01 -0.78
C GLU A 393 -4.73 42.93 -1.47
N ILE A 394 -4.69 42.40 -2.70
CA ILE A 394 -3.49 42.36 -3.55
C ILE A 394 -2.92 43.77 -3.77
N ARG A 395 -3.77 44.76 -4.04
CA ARG A 395 -3.35 46.16 -4.25
C ARG A 395 -2.81 46.79 -2.96
N CYS A 396 -3.40 46.45 -1.81
CA CYS A 396 -2.90 46.87 -0.51
C CYS A 396 -1.51 46.25 -0.24
N GLU A 397 -1.34 44.95 -0.42
CA GLU A 397 -0.06 44.25 -0.23
C GLU A 397 1.05 44.81 -1.13
N ARG A 398 0.72 45.16 -2.37
CA ARG A 398 1.65 45.75 -3.32
C ARG A 398 1.97 47.22 -3.05
N GLY A 399 1.30 47.87 -2.09
CA GLY A 399 1.54 49.29 -1.81
C GLY A 399 0.96 50.24 -2.87
N VAL A 400 0.04 49.76 -3.73
CA VAL A 400 -0.49 50.52 -4.89
C VAL A 400 -1.94 50.95 -4.73
N ALA A 401 -2.60 50.58 -3.63
CA ALA A 401 -3.95 51.04 -3.33
C ALA A 401 -3.94 52.54 -2.98
N ASP A 402 -4.96 53.28 -3.43
CA ASP A 402 -5.04 54.72 -3.18
C ASP A 402 -5.20 55.03 -1.68
N LYS A 403 -4.83 56.23 -1.25
CA LYS A 403 -5.01 56.64 0.16
C LYS A 403 -6.48 56.92 0.53
N SER A 404 -7.32 57.19 -0.47
CA SER A 404 -8.73 57.53 -0.27
C SER A 404 -9.61 56.36 -0.70
N VAL A 405 -10.44 55.87 0.23
CA VAL A 405 -11.39 54.76 -0.04
C VAL A 405 -12.29 55.03 -1.25
N GLY A 406 -12.67 56.29 -1.47
CA GLY A 406 -13.50 56.67 -2.60
C GLY A 406 -12.75 56.70 -3.93
N VAL A 407 -11.43 56.89 -3.92
CA VAL A 407 -10.60 56.78 -5.14
C VAL A 407 -10.34 55.31 -5.44
N GLU A 408 -9.93 54.54 -4.42
CA GLU A 408 -9.66 53.10 -4.56
C GLU A 408 -10.90 52.33 -5.04
N ALA A 409 -12.08 52.62 -4.47
CA ALA A 409 -13.33 52.00 -4.95
C ALA A 409 -13.65 52.33 -6.42
N GLY A 410 -13.24 53.51 -6.90
CA GLY A 410 -13.37 53.88 -8.31
C GLY A 410 -12.38 53.13 -9.21
N HIS A 411 -11.14 52.95 -8.75
CA HIS A 411 -10.15 52.12 -9.45
C HIS A 411 -10.58 50.66 -9.51
N LEU A 412 -11.10 50.10 -8.43
CA LEU A 412 -11.59 48.72 -8.40
C LEU A 412 -12.81 48.52 -9.31
N GLU A 413 -13.73 49.50 -9.39
CA GLU A 413 -14.86 49.47 -10.34
C GLU A 413 -14.36 49.48 -11.79
N ALA A 414 -13.42 50.37 -12.11
CA ALA A 414 -12.84 50.48 -13.46
C ALA A 414 -12.06 49.21 -13.85
N TRP A 415 -11.21 48.72 -12.94
CA TRP A 415 -10.46 47.47 -13.11
C TRP A 415 -11.39 46.29 -13.36
N PHE A 416 -12.47 46.16 -12.59
CA PHE A 416 -13.42 45.06 -12.75
C PHE A 416 -14.16 45.15 -14.09
N HIS A 417 -14.53 46.35 -14.53
CA HIS A 417 -15.13 46.56 -15.86
C HIS A 417 -14.18 46.22 -17.01
N GLU A 418 -12.89 46.53 -16.86
CA GLU A 418 -11.87 46.23 -17.86
C GLU A 418 -11.58 44.72 -17.93
N LYS A 419 -11.42 44.07 -16.77
CA LYS A 419 -11.08 42.65 -16.68
C LYS A 419 -12.26 41.71 -16.92
N HIS A 420 -13.47 42.14 -16.58
CA HIS A 420 -14.69 41.33 -16.66
C HIS A 420 -15.84 42.11 -17.33
N PRO A 421 -15.72 42.49 -18.62
CA PRO A 421 -16.67 43.38 -19.29
C PRO A 421 -18.08 42.79 -19.41
N SER A 422 -18.22 41.47 -19.36
CA SER A 422 -19.50 40.76 -19.44
C SER A 422 -20.16 40.52 -18.08
N TRP A 423 -19.51 40.87 -16.97
CA TRP A 423 -19.98 40.57 -15.62
C TRP A 423 -20.73 41.75 -14.99
N PRO A 424 -21.79 41.50 -14.20
CA PRO A 424 -22.45 42.57 -13.45
C PRO A 424 -21.49 43.13 -12.40
N CYS A 425 -21.09 44.39 -12.58
CA CYS A 425 -20.20 45.11 -11.66
C CYS A 425 -21.00 45.80 -10.54
N SER A 426 -20.52 45.67 -9.31
CA SER A 426 -21.00 46.47 -8.19
C SER A 426 -20.68 47.95 -8.43
N LYS A 427 -21.61 48.84 -8.12
CA LYS A 427 -21.37 50.29 -8.24
C LYS A 427 -20.31 50.75 -7.23
N LYS A 428 -19.55 51.77 -7.59
CA LYS A 428 -18.55 52.45 -6.74
C LYS A 428 -18.97 52.56 -5.27
N LYS A 429 -20.20 53.02 -5.00
CA LYS A 429 -20.65 53.24 -3.62
C LYS A 429 -20.77 51.96 -2.81
N THR A 430 -21.18 50.87 -3.45
CA THR A 430 -21.25 49.53 -2.84
C THR A 430 -19.85 49.02 -2.54
N ILE A 431 -18.93 49.14 -3.50
CA ILE A 431 -17.52 48.76 -3.33
C ILE A 431 -16.89 49.56 -2.17
N GLU A 432 -17.05 50.89 -2.16
CA GLU A 432 -16.57 51.79 -1.12
C GLU A 432 -17.05 51.35 0.28
N ASN A 433 -18.33 50.97 0.42
CA ASN A 433 -18.88 50.50 1.68
C ASN A 433 -18.28 49.16 2.12
N CYS A 434 -18.09 48.23 1.19
CA CYS A 434 -17.53 46.91 1.47
C CYS A 434 -16.04 46.94 1.86
N ILE A 435 -15.23 47.81 1.22
CA ILE A 435 -13.79 47.87 1.50
C ILE A 435 -13.42 48.83 2.64
N ARG A 436 -14.35 49.67 3.12
CA ARG A 436 -14.08 50.80 4.03
C ARG A 436 -13.24 50.43 5.25
N GLU A 437 -13.62 49.35 5.94
CA GLU A 437 -12.94 48.95 7.17
C GLU A 437 -11.53 48.39 6.88
N ARG A 438 -11.41 47.53 5.86
CA ARG A 438 -10.12 46.96 5.42
C ARG A 438 -9.17 48.05 4.97
N HIS A 439 -9.67 48.98 4.16
CA HIS A 439 -8.89 50.08 3.62
C HIS A 439 -8.44 51.08 4.69
N ARG A 440 -9.25 51.29 5.73
CA ARG A 440 -8.83 52.10 6.89
C ARG A 440 -7.60 51.49 7.57
N ARG A 441 -7.61 50.17 7.80
CA ARG A 441 -6.45 49.45 8.38
C ARG A 441 -5.20 49.61 7.54
N TYR A 442 -5.35 49.50 6.21
CA TYR A 442 -4.25 49.71 5.27
C TYR A 442 -3.71 51.15 5.27
N SER A 443 -4.59 52.15 5.21
CA SER A 443 -4.20 53.57 5.12
C SER A 443 -3.51 54.11 6.37
N GLY A 444 -3.57 53.37 7.50
CA GLY A 444 -3.03 53.80 8.78
C GLY A 444 -3.68 55.05 9.35
N ASP A 445 -4.83 55.51 8.82
CA ASP A 445 -5.52 56.71 9.29
C ASP A 445 -6.22 56.43 10.63
N PRO A 446 -5.72 56.94 11.78
CA PRO A 446 -6.19 56.57 13.11
C PRO A 446 -7.40 57.40 13.58
N ARG A 447 -8.20 57.93 12.65
CA ARG A 447 -9.38 58.74 13.00
C ARG A 447 -10.42 57.89 13.74
N LYS A 448 -10.50 58.13 15.06
CA LYS A 448 -11.61 57.78 15.96
C LYS A 448 -12.92 58.39 15.47
#